data_AF-A0A3D5J858-F1
#
_entry.id   AF-A0A3D5J858-F1
#
_cell.length_a   1.000
_cell.length_b   1.000
_cell.length_c   1.000
_cell.angle_alpha   90.00
_cell.angle_beta   90.00
_cell.angle_gamma   90.00
#
_symmetry.space_group_name_H-M   'P 1'
#
loop_
_entity.id
_entity.type
_entity.pdbx_description
1 polymer ?
#
loop_
_entity_poly.entity_id
_entity_poly.type
_entity_poly.pdbx_seq_one_letter_code
_entity_poly.pdbx_strand_id
1 'polypeptide(L)'
;MIHNQNPQHGLLNFAACDSELPDQTDLCEAYILTGSASSVYEDLQWIRDLESFVRSLHQQLIPTVGICFGHQLLAQALGGETMKSPKGWGVGIANHRV
;
A
#
# COMPACT_ATOMS: atom_id res chain seq x y z
N MET A 1 -13.62 4.30 -22.01
CA MET A 1 -12.84 5.38 -22.64
C MET A 1 -11.84 5.89 -21.62
N ILE A 2 -10.67 5.25 -21.50
CA ILE A 2 -9.59 5.77 -20.66
C ILE A 2 -8.90 6.83 -21.51
N HIS A 3 -9.04 8.10 -21.12
CA HIS A 3 -8.42 9.19 -21.86
C HIS A 3 -6.89 9.12 -21.79
N ASN A 4 -6.32 9.43 -22.94
CA ASN A 4 -4.92 9.37 -23.29
C ASN A 4 -4.04 10.18 -22.32
N GLN A 5 -2.87 9.61 -22.05
CA GLN A 5 -1.90 9.96 -21.03
C GLN A 5 -1.37 11.39 -21.21
N ASN A 6 -1.33 12.13 -20.11
CA ASN A 6 -0.46 13.29 -19.97
C ASN A 6 0.98 12.76 -19.92
N PRO A 7 1.88 13.09 -20.87
CA PRO A 7 3.17 12.41 -21.05
C PRO A 7 4.24 12.71 -19.97
N GLN A 8 3.88 13.30 -18.83
CA GLN A 8 4.84 13.78 -17.82
C GLN A 8 4.94 12.90 -16.56
N HIS A 9 4.10 11.89 -16.38
CA HIS A 9 4.16 11.01 -15.20
C HIS A 9 4.69 9.63 -15.58
N GLY A 10 5.83 9.25 -15.01
CA GLY A 10 6.38 7.91 -15.08
C GLY A 10 5.92 7.04 -13.92
N LEU A 11 5.93 5.72 -14.10
CA LEU A 11 5.74 4.76 -13.02
C LEU A 11 7.05 4.04 -12.74
N LEU A 12 7.45 4.02 -11.47
CA LEU A 12 8.51 3.16 -10.96
C LEU A 12 7.86 2.02 -10.17
N ASN A 13 8.35 0.80 -10.37
CA ASN A 13 7.87 -0.37 -9.67
C ASN A 13 8.93 -0.83 -8.67
N PHE A 14 8.51 -1.13 -7.45
CA PHE A 14 9.35 -1.65 -6.39
C PHE A 14 8.69 -2.91 -5.83
N ALA A 15 9.38 -4.05 -5.91
CA ALA A 15 8.91 -5.30 -5.34
C ALA A 15 9.29 -5.37 -3.85
N ALA A 16 8.45 -4.80 -2.98
CA ALA A 16 8.72 -4.80 -1.54
C ALA A 16 8.96 -6.21 -0.96
N CYS A 17 8.26 -7.23 -1.46
CA CYS A 17 8.44 -8.63 -1.05
C CYS A 17 9.82 -9.20 -1.37
N ASP A 18 10.50 -8.62 -2.36
CA ASP A 18 11.87 -8.95 -2.76
C ASP A 18 12.88 -7.97 -2.14
N SER A 19 12.47 -7.26 -1.08
CA SER A 19 13.24 -6.23 -0.37
C SER A 19 13.63 -5.03 -1.23
N GLU A 20 12.88 -4.76 -2.29
CA GLU A 20 13.06 -3.56 -3.11
C GLU A 20 12.15 -2.44 -2.59
N LEU A 21 12.77 -1.40 -2.02
CA LEU A 21 12.12 -0.15 -1.63
C LEU A 21 12.98 1.03 -2.09
N PRO A 22 12.38 2.21 -2.32
CA PRO A 22 13.16 3.42 -2.53
C PRO A 22 14.07 3.72 -1.34
N ASP A 23 15.33 4.04 -1.61
CA ASP A 23 16.28 4.49 -0.58
C ASP A 23 15.84 5.82 0.06
N GLN A 24 15.13 6.64 -0.71
CA GLN A 24 14.61 7.94 -0.30
C GLN A 24 13.13 8.03 -0.62
N THR A 25 12.38 8.60 0.32
CA THR A 25 10.93 8.76 0.23
C THR A 25 10.52 9.79 -0.83
N ASP A 26 11.31 10.82 -1.08
CA ASP A 26 11.03 11.89 -2.05
C ASP A 26 11.36 11.51 -3.50
N LEU A 27 11.77 10.25 -3.76
CA LEU A 27 11.99 9.74 -5.12
C LEU A 27 10.74 9.83 -6.01
N CYS A 28 9.56 9.68 -5.41
CA CYS A 28 8.27 9.78 -6.09
C CYS A 28 7.41 10.86 -5.43
N GLU A 29 6.64 11.58 -6.23
CA GLU A 29 5.66 12.57 -5.76
C GLU A 29 4.49 11.92 -4.99
N ALA A 30 4.24 10.63 -5.24
CA ALA A 30 3.21 9.85 -4.57
C ALA A 30 3.53 8.35 -4.66
N TYR A 31 2.94 7.57 -3.75
CA TYR A 31 3.08 6.11 -3.71
C TYR A 31 1.74 5.39 -3.77
N ILE A 32 1.72 4.26 -4.47
CA ILE A 32 0.58 3.34 -4.52
C ILE A 32 1.05 1.99 -3.99
N LEU A 33 0.43 1.55 -2.89
CA LEU A 33 0.66 0.23 -2.30
C LEU A 33 -0.42 -0.73 -2.81
N THR A 34 0.00 -1.75 -3.53
CA THR A 34 -0.89 -2.71 -4.21
C THR A 34 -1.34 -3.85 -3.29
N GLY A 35 -2.16 -4.76 -3.82
CA GLY A 35 -2.57 -5.97 -3.12
C GLY A 35 -1.45 -7.01 -3.04
N SER A 36 -1.54 -7.90 -2.06
CA SER A 36 -0.65 -9.05 -1.88
C SER A 36 -1.45 -10.30 -1.50
N ALA A 37 -0.88 -11.47 -1.75
CA ALA A 37 -1.40 -12.75 -1.25
C ALA A 37 -1.09 -12.96 0.24
N SER A 38 -0.12 -12.23 0.80
CA SER A 38 0.19 -12.24 2.23
C SER A 38 -0.85 -11.46 3.05
N SER A 39 -0.97 -11.81 4.32
CA SER A 39 -1.68 -11.01 5.31
C SER A 39 -0.75 -9.99 5.95
N VAL A 40 -1.22 -8.78 6.20
CA VAL A 40 -0.39 -7.69 6.75
C VAL A 40 0.12 -7.94 8.18
N TYR A 41 -0.56 -8.80 8.93
CA TYR A 41 -0.19 -9.18 10.29
C TYR A 41 0.76 -10.41 10.32
N GLU A 42 1.23 -10.89 9.17
CA GLU A 42 2.30 -11.89 9.12
C GLU A 42 3.63 -11.27 9.55
N ASP A 43 4.42 -12.01 10.33
CA ASP A 43 5.69 -11.54 10.89
C ASP A 43 6.84 -11.68 9.87
N LEU A 44 6.71 -11.03 8.71
CA LEU A 44 7.68 -11.06 7.63
C LEU A 44 8.53 -9.78 7.61
N GLN A 45 9.84 -9.92 7.36
CA GLN A 45 10.77 -8.79 7.40
C GLN A 45 10.37 -7.69 6.41
N TRP A 46 10.02 -8.04 5.18
CA TRP A 46 9.63 -7.07 4.16
C TRP A 46 8.35 -6.30 4.54
N ILE A 47 7.44 -6.90 5.32
CA ILE A 47 6.24 -6.20 5.83
C ILE A 47 6.67 -5.16 6.84
N ARG A 48 7.55 -5.51 7.79
CA ARG A 48 8.10 -4.56 8.79
C ARG A 48 8.84 -3.41 8.12
N ASP A 49 9.63 -3.70 7.09
CA ASP A 49 10.38 -2.69 6.33
C ASP A 49 9.42 -1.77 5.56
N LEU A 50 8.41 -2.33 4.91
CA LEU A 50 7.39 -1.56 4.19
C LEU A 50 6.55 -0.69 5.14
N GLU A 51 6.19 -1.18 6.33
CA GLU A 51 5.55 -0.35 7.35
C GLU A 51 6.45 0.80 7.81
N SER A 52 7.74 0.55 7.98
CA SER A 52 8.71 1.58 8.35
C SER A 52 8.78 2.66 7.28
N PHE A 53 8.85 2.24 6.01
CA PHE A 53 8.80 3.15 4.86
C PHE A 53 7.51 3.97 4.84
N VAL A 54 6.35 3.35 5.07
CA VAL A 54 5.05 4.04 5.18
C VAL A 54 5.04 5.08 6.30
N ARG A 55 5.60 4.76 7.47
CA ARG A 55 5.72 5.73 8.56
C ARG A 55 6.57 6.93 8.16
N SER A 56 7.65 6.72 7.40
CA SER A 56 8.46 7.81 6.84
C SER A 56 7.70 8.65 5.81
N LEU A 57 6.95 8.03 4.89
CA LEU A 57 6.09 8.74 3.93
C LEU A 57 5.06 9.63 4.65
N HIS A 58 4.40 9.08 5.67
CA HIS A 58 3.41 9.81 6.46
C HIS A 58 4.03 10.99 7.21
N GLN A 59 5.21 10.82 7.82
CA GLN A 59 5.93 11.90 8.50
C GLN A 59 6.28 13.06 7.55
N GLN A 60 6.57 12.76 6.29
CA GLN A 60 6.89 13.74 5.26
C GLN A 60 5.68 14.24 4.47
N LEU A 61 4.47 13.80 4.83
CA LEU A 61 3.21 14.16 4.18
C LEU A 61 3.20 13.82 2.68
N ILE A 62 3.89 12.74 2.28
CA ILE A 62 3.90 12.29 0.89
C ILE A 62 2.59 11.54 0.58
N PRO A 63 1.83 11.94 -0.45
CA PRO A 63 0.58 11.29 -0.82
C PRO A 63 0.75 9.78 -1.04
N THR A 64 0.00 8.99 -0.28
CA THR A 64 0.08 7.52 -0.36
C THR A 64 -1.32 6.92 -0.40
N VAL A 65 -1.56 6.03 -1.35
CA VAL A 65 -2.82 5.28 -1.47
C VAL A 65 -2.53 3.79 -1.33
N GLY A 66 -3.31 3.11 -0.49
CA GLY A 66 -3.23 1.66 -0.31
C GLY A 66 -4.46 0.97 -0.90
N ILE A 67 -4.25 -0.15 -1.57
CA ILE A 67 -5.30 -0.97 -2.19
C ILE A 67 -5.24 -2.39 -1.61
N CYS A 68 -6.35 -2.91 -1.10
CA CYS A 68 -6.43 -4.24 -0.50
C CYS A 68 -5.40 -4.39 0.64
N PHE A 69 -4.39 -5.27 0.50
CA PHE A 69 -3.26 -5.39 1.43
C PHE A 69 -2.62 -4.03 1.73
N GLY A 70 -2.35 -3.21 0.72
CA GLY A 70 -1.75 -1.89 0.92
C GLY A 70 -2.58 -0.97 1.82
N HIS A 71 -3.92 -1.05 1.75
CA HIS A 71 -4.79 -0.28 2.65
C HIS A 71 -4.68 -0.78 4.09
N GLN A 72 -4.65 -2.10 4.28
CA GLN A 72 -4.46 -2.71 5.60
C GLN A 72 -3.09 -2.33 6.18
N LEU A 73 -2.04 -2.33 5.37
CA LEU A 73 -0.70 -1.92 5.79
C LEU A 73 -0.63 -0.44 6.17
N LEU A 74 -1.28 0.45 5.43
CA LEU A 74 -1.40 1.84 5.87
C LEU A 74 -2.09 1.94 7.23
N ALA A 75 -3.20 1.23 7.43
CA ALA A 75 -3.89 1.23 8.71
C ALA A 75 -2.97 0.73 9.83
N GLN A 76 -2.33 -0.43 9.66
CA GLN A 76 -1.46 -1.04 10.67
C GLN A 76 -0.25 -0.16 11.00
N ALA A 77 0.46 0.34 9.98
CA ALA A 77 1.65 1.17 10.16
C ALA A 77 1.35 2.49 10.90
N LEU A 78 0.13 3.01 10.75
CA LEU A 78 -0.34 4.26 11.35
C LEU A 78 -1.16 4.04 12.64
N GLY A 79 -1.11 2.85 13.24
CA GLY A 79 -1.67 2.55 14.56
C GLY A 79 -3.12 2.07 14.56
N GLY A 80 -3.69 1.79 13.38
CA GLY A 80 -4.96 1.09 13.24
C GLY A 80 -4.81 -0.43 13.45
N GLU A 81 -5.94 -1.09 13.66
CA GLU A 81 -6.00 -2.55 13.82
C GLU A 81 -6.38 -3.21 12.49
N THR A 82 -5.71 -4.30 12.16
CA THR A 82 -6.11 -5.17 11.05
C THR A 82 -6.25 -6.60 11.53
N MET A 83 -7.27 -7.28 11.02
CA MET A 83 -7.58 -8.65 11.45
C MET A 83 -8.28 -9.41 10.33
N LYS A 84 -8.30 -10.73 10.46
CA LYS A 84 -9.11 -11.58 9.59
C LYS A 84 -10.60 -11.30 9.82
N SER A 85 -11.32 -11.09 8.72
CA SER A 85 -12.78 -10.89 8.78
C SER A 85 -13.49 -12.14 9.34
N PRO A 86 -14.37 -12.00 10.36
CA PRO A 86 -15.18 -13.10 10.85
C PRO A 86 -16.25 -13.54 9.83
N LYS A 87 -16.52 -12.73 8.80
CA LYS A 87 -17.44 -13.04 7.70
C LYS A 87 -16.78 -13.85 6.57
N GLY A 88 -15.51 -14.20 6.72
CA GLY A 88 -14.74 -14.88 5.67
C GLY A 88 -14.36 -13.93 4.52
N TRP A 89 -14.16 -14.52 3.35
CA TRP A 89 -13.69 -13.82 2.16
C TRP A 89 -14.78 -12.96 1.51
N GLY A 90 -14.43 -11.71 1.18
CA GLY A 90 -15.21 -10.89 0.26
C GLY A 90 -14.62 -10.99 -1.15
N VAL A 91 -15.29 -11.72 -2.04
CA VAL A 91 -14.85 -11.91 -3.44
C VAL A 91 -16.00 -11.60 -4.37
N GLY A 92 -15.76 -10.73 -5.36
CA GLY A 92 -16.78 -10.30 -6.33
C GLY A 92 -17.12 -8.81 -6.17
N ILE A 93 -18.29 -8.42 -6.69
CA ILE A 93 -18.75 -7.03 -6.68
C ILE A 93 -19.56 -6.78 -5.41
N ALA A 94 -19.15 -5.79 -4.62
CA ALA A 94 -19.89 -5.29 -3.48
C ALA A 94 -20.31 -3.84 -3.73
N ASN A 95 -21.56 -3.52 -3.42
CA ASN A 95 -22.07 -2.15 -3.50
C ASN A 95 -22.00 -1.51 -2.12
N HIS A 96 -21.31 -0.38 -2.04
CA HIS A 96 -21.22 0.44 -0.83
C HIS A 96 -21.86 1.80 -1.12
N ARG A 97 -22.78 2.24 -0.26
CA ARG A 97 -23.28 3.63 -0.27
C ARG A 97 -22.38 4.44 0.64
N VAL A 98 -21.91 5.58 0.12
CA VAL A 98 -21.23 6.63 0.88
C VAL A 98 -22.25 7.69 1.24
#